data_AF-A0A7K0SF05-F1
#
_entry.id   AF-A0A7K0SF05-F1
#
_cell.length_a   1.000
_cell.length_b   1.000
_cell.length_c   1.000
_cell.angle_alpha   90.00
_cell.angle_beta   90.00
_cell.angle_gamma   90.00
#
_symmetry.space_group_name_H-M   'P 1'
#
loop_
_entity.id
_entity.type
_entity.pdbx_description
1 polymer ?
#
loop_
_entity_poly.entity_id
_entity_poly.type
_entity_poly.pdbx_seq_one_letter_code
_entity_poly.pdbx_strand_id
1 'polypeptide(L)'
;MNNQQLVQSRIRKIVAIALVLFMLFGLRLIEIQAIRANGYVEKADNELSKTATLLAPRGAIYDKNGVELARSVSAINIAVDQTVVNDPVNAAKVVAPLLGLSESELIPSLTGQR
;
A
#
# COMPACT_ATOMS: atom_id res chain seq x y z
N MET A 1 -18.55 19.69 -61.16
CA MET A 1 -17.68 20.10 -60.02
C MET A 1 -16.61 19.03 -59.84
N ASN A 2 -15.32 19.39 -59.88
CA ASN A 2 -14.22 18.42 -59.90
C ASN A 2 -14.18 17.58 -58.61
N ASN A 3 -14.26 16.25 -58.74
CA ASN A 3 -14.20 15.31 -57.61
C ASN A 3 -12.98 15.53 -56.68
N GLN A 4 -11.87 16.02 -57.24
CA GLN A 4 -10.67 16.36 -56.47
C GLN A 4 -10.88 17.51 -55.47
N GLN A 5 -11.69 18.52 -55.81
CA GLN A 5 -11.98 19.63 -54.90
C GLN A 5 -12.87 19.19 -53.72
N LEU A 6 -13.80 18.25 -53.97
CA LEU A 6 -14.65 17.67 -52.92
C LEU A 6 -13.84 16.83 -51.93
N VAL A 7 -12.90 16.02 -52.43
CA VAL A 7 -12.00 15.21 -51.59
C VAL A 7 -11.10 16.10 -50.73
N GLN A 8 -10.48 17.12 -51.33
CA GLN A 8 -9.63 18.08 -50.61
C GLN A 8 -10.40 18.84 -49.51
N SER A 9 -11.64 19.25 -49.79
CA SER A 9 -12.52 19.92 -48.81
C SER A 9 -12.87 19.01 -47.62
N ARG A 10 -13.16 17.73 -47.88
CA ARG A 10 -13.45 16.75 -46.81
C ARG A 10 -12.24 16.47 -45.94
N ILE A 11 -11.07 16.28 -46.55
CA ILE A 11 -9.81 16.06 -45.81
C ILE A 11 -9.51 17.27 -44.91
N ARG A 12 -9.64 18.49 -45.44
CA ARG A 12 -9.36 19.71 -44.67
C ARG A 12 -10.31 19.87 -43.47
N LYS A 13 -11.58 19.49 -43.61
CA LYS A 13 -12.55 19.45 -42.50
C LYS A 13 -12.18 18.41 -41.45
N ILE A 14 -11.83 17.19 -41.85
CA ILE A 14 -11.43 16.12 -40.92
C ILE A 14 -10.16 16.52 -40.16
N VAL A 15 -9.17 17.08 -40.85
CA VAL A 15 -7.92 17.57 -40.23
C VAL A 15 -8.20 18.70 -39.25
N ALA A 16 -9.09 19.64 -39.59
CA ALA A 16 -9.49 20.71 -38.68
C ALA A 16 -10.17 20.16 -37.42
N ILE A 17 -11.08 19.18 -37.56
CA ILE A 17 -11.73 18.52 -36.42
C ILE A 17 -10.71 17.79 -35.55
N ALA A 18 -9.78 17.05 -36.16
CA ALA A 18 -8.72 16.35 -35.44
C ALA A 18 -7.83 17.33 -34.65
N LEU A 19 -7.45 18.45 -35.25
CA LEU A 19 -6.66 19.50 -34.59
C LEU A 19 -7.38 20.09 -33.38
N VAL A 20 -8.69 20.36 -33.50
CA VAL A 20 -9.50 20.86 -32.38
C VAL A 20 -9.55 19.83 -31.24
N LEU A 21 -9.74 18.54 -31.57
CA LEU A 21 -9.70 17.47 -30.58
C LEU A 21 -8.35 17.39 -29.87
N PHE A 22 -7.23 17.40 -30.63
CA PHE A 22 -5.89 17.38 -30.06
C PHE A 22 -5.62 18.60 -29.17
N MET A 23 -6.09 19.79 -29.56
CA MET A 23 -5.98 20.99 -28.73
C MET A 23 -6.74 20.82 -27.41
N LEU A 24 -7.93 20.23 -27.44
CA LEU A 24 -8.75 19.99 -26.25
C LEU A 24 -8.06 19.00 -25.29
N PHE A 25 -7.47 17.92 -25.82
CA PHE A 25 -6.66 17.00 -25.03
C PHE A 25 -5.38 17.67 -24.48
N GLY A 26 -4.72 18.51 -25.27
CA GLY A 26 -3.54 19.26 -24.83
C GLY A 26 -3.84 20.21 -23.68
N LEU A 27 -4.95 20.94 -23.75
CA LEU A 27 -5.42 21.80 -22.64
C LEU A 27 -5.74 20.99 -21.39
N ARG A 28 -6.42 19.83 -21.55
CA ARG A 28 -6.71 18.93 -20.43
C ARG A 28 -5.44 18.38 -19.79
N LEU A 29 -4.42 18.10 -20.58
CA LEU A 29 -3.12 17.64 -20.10
C LEU A 29 -2.45 18.72 -19.24
N ILE A 30 -2.44 19.97 -19.71
CA ILE A 30 -1.89 21.11 -18.97
C ILE A 30 -2.67 21.33 -17.67
N GLU A 31 -4.00 21.22 -17.69
CA GLU A 31 -4.81 21.35 -16.47
C GLU A 31 -4.40 20.31 -15.41
N ILE A 32 -4.22 19.05 -15.80
CA ILE A 32 -3.86 17.97 -14.88
C ILE A 32 -2.42 18.12 -14.39
N GLN A 33 -1.48 18.43 -15.29
CA GLN A 33 -0.05 18.45 -14.98
C GLN A 33 0.48 19.77 -14.39
N ALA A 34 -0.09 20.93 -14.75
CA ALA A 34 0.39 22.23 -14.28
C ALA A 34 -0.45 22.78 -13.12
N ILE A 35 -1.77 22.61 -13.18
CA ILE A 35 -2.69 23.20 -12.19
C ILE A 35 -2.95 22.22 -11.04
N ARG A 36 -3.25 20.95 -11.36
CA ARG A 36 -3.65 19.96 -10.35
C ARG A 36 -2.51 19.06 -9.86
N ALA A 37 -1.31 19.16 -10.44
CA ALA A 37 -0.21 18.25 -10.12
C ALA A 37 0.14 18.25 -8.63
N ASN A 38 0.26 19.42 -8.00
CA ASN A 38 0.62 19.52 -6.58
C ASN A 38 -0.37 18.77 -5.68
N GLY A 39 -1.68 18.87 -5.96
CA GLY A 39 -2.69 18.16 -5.17
C GLY A 39 -2.71 16.65 -5.40
N TYR A 40 -2.26 16.15 -6.55
CA TYR A 40 -2.09 14.72 -6.78
C TYR A 40 -0.81 14.18 -6.14
N VAL A 41 0.27 14.95 -6.15
CA VAL A 41 1.53 14.60 -5.48
C VAL A 41 1.35 14.53 -3.97
N GLU A 42 0.67 15.52 -3.37
CA GLU A 42 0.40 15.52 -1.92
C GLU A 42 -0.48 14.34 -1.49
N LYS A 43 -1.48 13.97 -2.29
CA LYS A 43 -2.28 12.77 -2.04
C LYS A 43 -1.45 11.49 -2.16
N ALA A 44 -0.57 11.42 -3.16
CA ALA A 44 0.31 10.28 -3.35
C ALA A 44 1.29 10.15 -2.17
N ASP A 45 1.87 11.25 -1.70
CA ASP A 45 2.77 11.23 -0.54
C ASP A 45 2.04 10.77 0.73
N ASN A 46 0.85 11.30 1.01
CA ASN A 46 0.11 10.89 2.21
C ASN A 46 -0.32 9.43 2.21
N GLU A 47 -0.69 8.87 1.05
CA GLU A 47 -1.18 7.49 0.94
C GLU A 47 -0.04 6.46 0.78
N LEU A 48 1.05 6.84 0.11
CA LEU A 48 2.15 5.92 -0.22
C LEU A 48 3.34 6.04 0.74
N SER A 49 3.54 7.20 1.37
CA SER A 49 4.67 7.41 2.29
C SER A 49 4.23 7.17 3.73
N LYS A 50 4.44 5.95 4.23
CA LYS A 50 4.41 5.68 5.68
C LYS A 50 5.79 5.89 6.29
N THR A 51 5.96 6.96 7.05
CA THR A 51 7.13 7.14 7.91
C THR A 51 6.95 6.33 9.19
N ALA A 52 7.85 5.39 9.45
CA ALA A 52 7.93 4.70 10.74
C ALA A 52 9.14 5.23 11.50
N THR A 53 8.94 5.65 12.74
CA THR A 53 10.06 6.00 13.63
C THR A 53 10.81 4.72 14.00
N LEU A 54 12.09 4.65 13.63
CA LEU A 54 12.95 3.55 14.05
C LEU A 54 13.48 3.83 15.45
N LEU A 55 12.95 3.12 16.45
CA LEU A 55 13.45 3.25 17.83
C LEU A 55 14.83 2.60 17.93
N ALA A 56 15.77 3.33 18.53
CA ALA A 56 17.07 2.76 18.87
C ALA A 56 16.90 1.70 19.99
N PRO A 57 17.64 0.58 19.94
CA PRO A 57 17.62 -0.41 21.01
C PRO A 57 18.21 0.18 22.30
N ARG A 58 17.75 -0.31 23.45
CA ARG A 58 18.30 0.10 24.75
C ARG A 58 19.70 -0.48 24.92
N GLY A 59 20.61 0.29 25.52
CA GLY A 59 21.92 -0.21 25.92
C GLY A 59 21.82 -1.36 26.92
N ALA A 60 22.75 -2.32 26.81
CA ALA A 60 22.86 -3.42 27.77
C ALA A 60 23.38 -2.91 29.13
N ILE A 61 22.87 -3.50 30.21
CA ILE A 61 23.30 -3.21 31.59
C ILE A 61 24.26 -4.32 32.02
N TYR A 62 25.45 -3.94 32.49
CA TYR A 62 26.49 -4.85 32.96
C TYR A 62 26.73 -4.70 34.46
N ASP A 63 27.05 -5.79 35.14
CA ASP A 63 27.62 -5.75 36.49
C ASP A 63 29.07 -5.22 36.46
N LYS A 64 29.65 -4.87 37.62
CA LYS A 64 31.05 -4.41 37.77
C LYS A 64 32.08 -5.36 37.15
N ASN A 65 31.74 -6.65 37.04
CA ASN A 65 32.59 -7.69 36.47
C ASN A 65 32.39 -7.86 34.94
N GLY A 66 31.55 -7.04 34.30
CA GLY A 66 31.28 -7.11 32.86
C GLY A 66 30.25 -8.17 32.46
N VAL A 67 29.50 -8.75 33.40
CA VAL A 67 28.44 -9.73 33.11
C VAL A 67 27.15 -9.00 32.72
N GLU A 68 26.55 -9.37 31.58
CA GLU A 68 25.27 -8.84 31.12
C GLU A 68 24.13 -9.19 32.09
N LEU A 69 23.47 -8.18 32.64
CA LEU A 69 22.28 -8.33 33.51
C LEU A 69 20.98 -8.14 32.73
N ALA A 70 20.95 -7.24 31.75
CA ALA A 70 19.80 -7.01 30.91
C ALA A 70 20.20 -6.49 29.53
N ARG A 71 19.57 -7.01 28.47
CA ARG A 71 19.75 -6.55 27.09
C ARG A 71 18.43 -6.55 26.33
N SER A 72 18.32 -5.67 25.33
CA SER A 72 17.23 -5.72 24.36
C SER A 72 17.46 -6.87 23.38
N VAL A 73 16.43 -7.70 23.18
CA VAL A 73 16.40 -8.75 22.15
C VAL A 73 15.23 -8.49 21.20
N SER A 74 15.41 -8.81 19.92
CA SER A 74 14.33 -8.76 18.96
C SER A 74 13.28 -9.81 19.30
N ALA A 75 12.04 -9.38 19.47
CA ALA A 75 10.89 -10.26 19.70
C ALA A 75 9.97 -10.26 18.48
N ILE A 76 9.40 -11.41 18.17
CA ILE A 76 8.39 -11.56 17.13
C ILE A 76 7.03 -11.50 17.82
N ASN A 77 6.16 -10.60 17.36
CA ASN A 77 4.78 -10.54 17.80
C ASN A 77 3.88 -11.13 16.70
N ILE A 78 3.08 -12.12 17.04
CA ILE A 78 2.14 -12.77 16.13
C ILE A 78 0.74 -12.37 16.58
N ALA A 79 0.03 -11.64 15.74
CA ALA A 79 -1.35 -11.24 15.97
C ALA A 79 -2.26 -11.98 14.99
N VAL A 80 -3.48 -12.28 15.42
CA VAL A 80 -4.51 -12.92 14.61
C VAL A 80 -5.75 -12.04 14.61
N ASP A 81 -6.32 -11.83 13.42
CA ASP A 81 -7.65 -11.25 13.28
C ASP A 81 -8.67 -12.37 13.41
N GLN A 82 -9.40 -12.38 14.52
CA GLN A 82 -10.33 -13.44 14.89
C GLN A 82 -11.58 -13.45 13.99
N THR A 83 -11.87 -12.35 13.28
CA THR A 83 -13.05 -12.25 12.40
C THR A 83 -12.89 -12.97 11.06
N VAL A 84 -11.63 -13.26 10.67
CA VAL A 84 -11.29 -13.89 9.39
C VAL A 84 -11.02 -15.40 9.57
N VAL A 85 -10.96 -15.88 10.81
CA VAL A 85 -10.72 -17.29 11.12
C VAL A 85 -12.01 -18.09 10.92
N ASN A 86 -12.12 -18.81 9.79
CA ASN A 86 -13.29 -19.63 9.47
C ASN A 86 -13.45 -20.85 10.40
N ASP A 87 -12.33 -21.51 10.74
CA ASP A 87 -12.31 -22.69 11.61
C ASP A 87 -11.15 -22.61 12.62
N PRO A 88 -11.43 -22.09 13.84
CA PRO A 88 -10.43 -21.93 14.89
C PRO A 88 -9.83 -23.24 15.39
N VAL A 89 -10.57 -24.36 15.32
CA VAL A 89 -10.12 -25.65 15.86
C VAL A 89 -9.11 -26.28 14.92
N ASN A 90 -9.40 -26.30 13.62
CA ASN A 90 -8.45 -26.78 12.63
C ASN A 90 -7.23 -25.85 12.50
N ALA A 91 -7.43 -24.53 12.61
CA ALA A 91 -6.32 -23.58 12.64
C ALA A 91 -5.39 -23.81 13.84
N ALA A 92 -5.95 -24.03 15.04
CA ALA A 92 -5.18 -24.33 16.25
C ALA A 92 -4.33 -25.58 16.07
N LYS A 93 -4.89 -26.66 15.52
CA LYS A 93 -4.18 -27.93 15.28
C LYS A 93 -2.94 -27.78 14.39
N VAL A 94 -2.98 -26.89 13.41
CA VAL A 94 -1.86 -26.65 12.48
C VAL A 94 -0.82 -25.71 13.09
N VAL A 95 -1.27 -24.66 13.79
CA VAL A 95 -0.40 -23.56 14.25
C VAL A 95 0.21 -23.84 15.62
N ALA A 96 -0.50 -24.52 16.53
CA ALA A 96 -0.05 -24.87 17.88
C ALA A 96 1.35 -25.54 17.90
N PRO A 97 1.65 -26.58 17.09
CA PRO A 97 2.98 -27.20 17.11
C PRO A 97 4.08 -26.29 16.57
N LEU A 98 3.77 -25.30 15.72
CA LEU A 98 4.74 -24.35 15.20
C LEU A 98 5.11 -23.28 16.25
N LEU A 99 4.17 -22.95 17.14
CA LEU A 99 4.37 -21.99 18.22
C LEU A 99 4.82 -22.64 19.54
N GLY A 100 4.86 -23.98 19.58
CA GLY A 100 5.17 -24.73 20.81
C GLY A 100 4.09 -24.60 21.89
N LEU A 101 2.86 -24.26 21.51
CA LEU A 101 1.70 -24.14 22.40
C LEU A 101 0.80 -25.37 22.29
N SER A 102 -0.06 -25.60 23.28
CA SER A 102 -1.12 -26.61 23.15
C SER A 102 -2.33 -26.05 22.38
N GLU A 103 -3.08 -26.92 21.70
CA GLU A 103 -4.32 -26.53 20.99
C GLU A 103 -5.33 -25.88 21.95
N SER A 104 -5.44 -26.39 23.17
CA SER A 104 -6.33 -25.86 24.22
C SER A 104 -5.99 -24.44 24.66
N GLU A 105 -4.72 -24.06 24.62
CA GLU A 105 -4.27 -22.71 24.96
C GLU A 105 -4.47 -21.73 23.80
N LEU A 106 -4.39 -22.24 22.56
CA LEU A 106 -4.47 -21.41 21.36
C LEU A 106 -5.91 -21.13 20.91
N ILE A 107 -6.84 -22.07 21.11
CA ILE A 107 -8.26 -21.93 20.72
C ILE A 107 -8.88 -20.63 21.27
N PRO A 108 -8.78 -20.30 22.58
CA PRO A 108 -9.35 -19.06 23.12
C PRO A 108 -8.79 -17.78 22.46
N SER A 109 -7.55 -17.83 21.95
CA SER A 109 -6.90 -16.68 21.29
C SER A 109 -7.30 -16.53 19.83
N LEU A 110 -7.83 -17.59 19.22
CA LEU A 110 -8.36 -17.62 17.85
C LEU A 110 -9.88 -17.35 17.80
N THR A 111 -10.57 -17.48 18.94
CA THR A 111 -12.02 -17.29 19.05
C THR A 111 -12.36 -15.99 19.76
N GLY A 112 -12.92 -15.03 19.02
CA GLY A 112 -13.53 -13.84 19.61
C GLY A 112 -14.08 -12.90 18.55
N GLN A 113 -14.62 -11.76 18.98
CA GLN A 113 -15.40 -10.87 18.13
C GLN A 113 -14.61 -9.66 17.62
N ARG A 114 -13.31 -9.53 17.90
CA ARG A 114 -12.46 -8.41 17.46
C ARG A 114 -11.00 -8.81 17.33
#